data_AF-A0A843J5X0-F1
#
_entry.id   AF-A0A843J5X0-F1
#
_cell.length_a   1.000
_cell.length_b   1.000
_cell.length_c   1.000
_cell.angle_alpha   90.00
_cell.angle_beta   90.00
_cell.angle_gamma   90.00
#
_symmetry.space_group_name_H-M   'P 1'
#
loop_
_entity.id
_entity.type
_entity.pdbx_description
1 polymer ?
#
loop_
_entity_poly.entity_id
_entity_poly.type
_entity_poly.pdbx_seq_one_letter_code
_entity_poly.pdbx_strand_id
1 'polypeptide(L)'
;MASEKQPGINQDDAESLYQAGLAYLYGTDVPKDFGKAAECFKKSCRMGHMPARRELGIMYASGQGVEVDMEKAVEYLGQAADSLDPSALYHLGLMYEVGSGVPKDMQKAVRMLAYAAEMGFPGADADAERVDAILTEQRNKNLRARPLLKLQISDVDVEAACCKPMLDALLAQD
;
A
#
# COMPACT_ATOMS: atom_id res chain seq x y z
N MET A 1 -31.46 -16.90 -31.81
CA MET A 1 -30.63 -16.91 -30.60
C MET A 1 -30.55 -15.48 -30.10
N ALA A 2 -31.29 -15.16 -29.03
CA ALA A 2 -31.35 -13.83 -28.47
C ALA A 2 -30.01 -13.54 -27.77
N SER A 3 -29.26 -12.57 -28.28
CA SER A 3 -28.11 -11.99 -27.61
C SER A 3 -28.62 -11.16 -26.42
N GLU A 4 -28.52 -11.73 -25.22
CA GLU A 4 -28.75 -11.02 -23.96
C GLU A 4 -27.78 -9.83 -23.87
N LYS A 5 -28.28 -8.63 -24.17
CA LYS A 5 -27.62 -7.38 -23.78
C LYS A 5 -27.63 -7.35 -22.25
N GLN A 6 -26.46 -7.52 -21.63
CA GLN A 6 -26.28 -7.11 -20.24
C GLN A 6 -26.78 -5.66 -20.09
N PRO A 7 -27.53 -5.32 -19.02
CA PRO A 7 -28.03 -3.96 -18.84
C PRO A 7 -26.83 -3.01 -18.88
N GLY A 8 -26.85 -2.11 -19.85
CA GLY A 8 -25.73 -1.22 -20.17
C GLY A 8 -25.32 -0.45 -18.93
N ILE A 9 -24.14 -0.76 -18.41
CA ILE A 9 -23.47 0.07 -17.41
C ILE A 9 -23.21 1.40 -18.11
N ASN A 10 -24.06 2.38 -17.85
CA ASN A 10 -23.93 3.71 -18.40
C ASN A 10 -22.81 4.42 -17.63
N GLN A 11 -21.60 4.42 -18.18
CA GLN A 11 -20.42 5.01 -17.53
C GLN A 11 -20.63 6.50 -17.21
N ASP A 12 -21.43 7.19 -18.02
CA ASP A 12 -21.81 8.59 -17.81
C ASP A 12 -22.60 8.79 -16.50
N ASP A 13 -23.47 7.83 -16.15
CA ASP A 13 -24.22 7.86 -14.89
C ASP A 13 -23.30 7.58 -13.69
N ALA A 14 -22.29 6.73 -13.87
CA ALA A 14 -21.34 6.37 -12.82
C ALA A 14 -20.42 7.55 -12.48
N GLU A 15 -19.92 8.27 -13.50
CA GLU A 15 -19.15 9.51 -13.35
C GLU A 15 -20.01 10.61 -12.73
N SER A 16 -21.26 10.79 -13.20
CA SER A 16 -22.18 11.78 -12.61
C SER A 16 -22.41 11.55 -11.11
N LEU A 17 -22.62 10.29 -10.71
CA LEU A 17 -22.75 9.92 -9.30
C LEU A 17 -21.46 10.17 -8.51
N TYR A 18 -20.29 9.94 -9.12
CA TYR A 18 -19.01 10.25 -8.50
C TYR A 18 -18.86 11.76 -8.28
N GLN A 19 -19.16 12.59 -9.27
CA GLN A 19 -19.13 14.04 -9.16
C GLN A 19 -20.12 14.57 -8.12
N ALA A 20 -21.33 14.01 -8.05
CA ALA A 20 -22.28 14.32 -6.99
C ALA A 20 -21.73 13.95 -5.60
N GLY A 21 -21.04 12.80 -5.49
CA GLY A 21 -20.36 12.40 -4.26
C GLY A 21 -19.28 13.40 -3.84
N LEU A 22 -18.45 13.87 -4.77
CA LEU A 22 -17.45 14.91 -4.52
C LEU A 22 -18.08 16.23 -4.11
N ALA A 23 -19.21 16.63 -4.73
CA ALA A 23 -19.94 17.83 -4.36
C ALA A 23 -20.41 17.78 -2.90
N TYR A 24 -20.95 16.65 -2.44
CA TYR A 24 -21.31 16.45 -1.02
C TYR A 24 -20.10 16.33 -0.09
N LEU A 25 -18.98 15.78 -0.57
CA LEU A 25 -17.75 15.63 0.21
C LEU A 25 -17.08 16.99 0.48
N TYR A 26 -16.93 17.81 -0.56
CA TYR A 26 -16.27 19.11 -0.48
C TYR A 26 -17.21 20.28 -0.19
N GLY A 27 -18.52 20.06 -0.34
CA GLY A 27 -19.53 21.11 -0.15
C GLY A 27 -19.56 22.10 -1.32
N THR A 28 -19.26 21.64 -2.53
CA THR A 28 -19.30 22.47 -3.73
C THR A 28 -20.72 22.48 -4.24
N ASP A 29 -21.37 23.65 -4.25
CA ASP A 29 -22.77 23.88 -4.66
C ASP A 29 -23.87 23.23 -3.78
N VAL A 30 -23.52 22.27 -2.93
CA VAL A 30 -24.40 21.65 -1.94
C VAL A 30 -23.79 21.68 -0.53
N PRO A 31 -24.58 21.68 0.55
CA PRO A 31 -24.04 21.54 1.90
C PRO A 31 -23.26 20.24 2.06
N LYS A 32 -22.15 20.29 2.79
CA LYS A 32 -21.34 19.11 3.11
C LYS A 32 -22.19 18.05 3.81
N ASP A 33 -22.18 16.84 3.26
CA ASP A 33 -22.92 15.71 3.79
C ASP A 33 -22.16 14.42 3.46
N PHE A 34 -21.35 13.95 4.42
CA PHE A 34 -20.55 12.75 4.23
C PHE A 34 -21.40 11.49 4.04
N GLY A 35 -22.61 11.43 4.63
CA GLY A 35 -23.50 10.28 4.46
C GLY A 35 -23.98 10.18 3.01
N LYS A 36 -24.43 11.30 2.44
CA LYS A 36 -24.81 11.35 1.02
C LYS A 36 -23.63 11.12 0.08
N ALA A 37 -22.45 11.67 0.40
CA ALA A 37 -21.23 11.41 -0.36
C ALA A 37 -20.93 9.90 -0.43
N ALA A 38 -20.98 9.21 0.72
CA ALA A 38 -20.77 7.77 0.78
C ALA A 38 -21.81 6.97 -0.04
N GLU A 39 -23.08 7.38 0.00
CA GLU A 39 -24.13 6.74 -0.80
C GLU A 39 -23.89 6.93 -2.31
N CYS A 40 -23.51 8.13 -2.74
CA CYS A 40 -23.16 8.44 -4.11
C CYS A 40 -21.97 7.57 -4.59
N PHE A 41 -20.89 7.50 -3.79
CA PHE A 41 -19.75 6.66 -4.13
C PHE A 41 -20.10 5.17 -4.14
N LYS A 42 -20.93 4.67 -3.20
CA LYS A 42 -21.41 3.28 -3.22
C LYS A 42 -22.16 2.96 -4.52
N LYS A 43 -23.03 3.85 -4.98
CA LYS A 43 -23.76 3.67 -6.25
C LYS A 43 -22.80 3.69 -7.44
N SER A 44 -21.88 4.66 -7.48
CA SER A 44 -20.86 4.77 -8.53
C SER A 44 -19.93 3.54 -8.58
N CYS A 45 -19.52 3.01 -7.42
CA CYS A 45 -18.73 1.77 -7.31
C CYS A 45 -19.46 0.55 -7.88
N ARG A 46 -20.78 0.42 -7.64
CA ARG A 46 -21.60 -0.68 -8.19
C ARG A 46 -21.67 -0.63 -9.71
N MET A 47 -21.49 0.55 -10.30
CA MET A 47 -21.42 0.77 -11.74
C MET A 47 -19.99 0.62 -12.28
N GLY A 48 -19.02 0.20 -11.45
CA GLY A 48 -17.65 -0.07 -11.86
C GLY A 48 -16.74 1.15 -11.91
N HIS A 49 -17.14 2.30 -11.36
CA HIS A 49 -16.30 3.49 -11.36
C HIS A 49 -15.12 3.35 -10.38
N MET A 50 -13.89 3.33 -10.90
CA MET A 50 -12.69 3.06 -10.10
C MET A 50 -12.33 4.20 -9.12
N PRO A 51 -12.36 5.49 -9.51
CA PRO A 51 -12.11 6.59 -8.56
C PRO A 51 -13.07 6.59 -7.36
N ALA A 52 -14.32 6.15 -7.56
CA ALA A 52 -15.28 6.05 -6.46
C ALA A 52 -14.88 4.98 -5.44
N ARG A 53 -14.21 3.90 -5.85
CA ARG A 53 -13.72 2.86 -4.93
C ARG A 53 -12.62 3.40 -4.03
N ARG A 54 -11.71 4.20 -4.60
CA ARG A 54 -10.68 4.91 -3.80
C ARG A 54 -11.33 5.76 -2.71
N GLU A 55 -12.25 6.66 -3.09
CA GLU A 55 -12.90 7.56 -2.13
C GLU A 55 -13.68 6.78 -1.07
N LEU A 56 -14.42 5.75 -1.48
CA LEU A 56 -15.18 4.92 -0.54
C LEU A 56 -14.25 4.16 0.43
N GLY A 57 -13.12 3.67 -0.05
CA GLY A 57 -12.09 3.05 0.79
C GLY A 57 -11.51 4.01 1.83
N ILE A 58 -11.21 5.26 1.44
CA ILE A 58 -10.76 6.32 2.36
C ILE A 58 -11.86 6.68 3.37
N MET A 59 -13.12 6.73 2.96
CA MET A 59 -14.25 7.00 3.86
C MET A 59 -14.43 5.89 4.89
N TYR A 60 -14.29 4.62 4.51
CA TYR A 60 -14.30 3.50 5.46
C TYR A 60 -13.11 3.52 6.42
N ALA A 61 -11.92 3.92 5.96
CA ALA A 61 -10.74 4.05 6.80
C ALA A 61 -10.86 5.18 7.83
N SER A 62 -11.48 6.30 7.44
CA SER A 62 -11.60 7.51 8.26
C SER A 62 -12.90 7.60 9.06
N GLY A 63 -13.90 6.78 8.75
CA GLY A 63 -15.24 6.85 9.37
C GLY A 63 -16.04 8.08 8.95
N GLN A 64 -15.69 8.72 7.82
CA GLN A 64 -16.42 9.88 7.33
C GLN A 64 -17.69 9.43 6.61
N GLY A 65 -18.86 9.71 7.18
CA GLY A 65 -20.16 9.41 6.55
C GLY A 65 -20.54 7.92 6.50
N VAL A 66 -19.66 7.04 6.95
CA VAL A 66 -19.86 5.61 7.15
C VAL A 66 -19.23 5.19 8.48
N GLU A 67 -19.70 4.11 9.07
CA GLU A 67 -18.99 3.50 10.20
C GLU A 67 -17.60 3.04 9.77
N VAL A 68 -16.62 3.22 10.65
CA VAL A 68 -15.24 2.77 10.42
C VAL A 68 -15.24 1.27 10.20
N ASP A 69 -14.67 0.85 9.07
CA ASP A 69 -14.55 -0.56 8.71
C ASP A 69 -13.24 -0.74 7.94
N MET A 70 -12.19 -1.11 8.67
CA MET A 70 -10.84 -1.23 8.08
C MET A 70 -10.74 -2.41 7.12
N GLU A 71 -11.56 -3.46 7.29
CA GLU A 71 -11.58 -4.60 6.36
C GLU A 71 -12.16 -4.16 5.00
N LYS A 72 -13.30 -3.44 5.01
CA LYS A 72 -13.84 -2.86 3.78
C LYS A 72 -12.91 -1.82 3.18
N ALA A 73 -12.27 -0.99 3.99
CA ALA A 73 -11.31 -0.01 3.51
C ALA A 73 -10.19 -0.68 2.70
N VAL A 74 -9.60 -1.73 3.26
CA VAL A 74 -8.57 -2.54 2.57
C VAL A 74 -9.12 -3.18 1.30
N GLU A 75 -10.34 -3.71 1.32
CA GLU A 75 -10.94 -4.32 0.14
C GLU A 75 -11.10 -3.31 -1.01
N TYR A 76 -11.71 -2.14 -0.75
CA TYR A 76 -11.95 -1.12 -1.75
C TYR A 76 -10.65 -0.47 -2.25
N LEU A 77 -9.70 -0.20 -1.35
CA LEU A 77 -8.38 0.33 -1.73
C LEU A 77 -7.57 -0.72 -2.47
N GLY A 78 -7.67 -2.00 -2.11
CA GLY A 78 -7.04 -3.12 -2.83
C GLY A 78 -7.47 -3.16 -4.28
N GLN A 79 -8.77 -3.10 -4.53
CA GLN A 79 -9.31 -3.06 -5.90
C GLN A 79 -8.84 -1.81 -6.68
N ALA A 80 -8.71 -0.66 -6.03
CA ALA A 80 -8.19 0.55 -6.66
C ALA A 80 -6.67 0.47 -6.93
N ALA A 81 -5.91 -0.14 -6.02
CA ALA A 81 -4.48 -0.39 -6.18
C ALA A 81 -4.17 -1.42 -7.28
N ASP A 82 -5.05 -2.40 -7.50
CA ASP A 82 -4.95 -3.32 -8.65
C ASP A 82 -5.05 -2.59 -9.99
N SER A 83 -5.71 -1.43 -10.01
CA SER A 83 -5.76 -0.52 -11.17
C SER A 83 -4.64 0.53 -11.15
N LEU A 84 -3.64 0.35 -10.29
CA LEU A 84 -2.49 1.22 -10.09
C LEU A 84 -2.86 2.67 -9.73
N ASP A 85 -3.93 2.87 -8.95
CA ASP A 85 -4.22 4.19 -8.39
C ASP A 85 -3.16 4.55 -7.32
N PRO A 86 -2.39 5.64 -7.50
CA PRO A 86 -1.27 5.98 -6.62
C PRO A 86 -1.71 6.34 -5.21
N SER A 87 -2.91 6.93 -5.06
CA SER A 87 -3.46 7.26 -3.74
C SER A 87 -3.90 6.00 -3.01
N ALA A 88 -4.52 5.05 -3.70
CA ALA A 88 -4.90 3.77 -3.11
C ALA A 88 -3.67 2.96 -2.64
N LEU A 89 -2.62 2.91 -3.47
CA LEU A 89 -1.34 2.30 -3.12
C LEU A 89 -0.71 2.92 -1.87
N TYR A 90 -0.71 4.26 -1.79
CA TYR A 90 -0.21 4.98 -0.62
C TYR A 90 -0.97 4.61 0.66
N HIS A 91 -2.32 4.67 0.63
CA HIS A 91 -3.14 4.34 1.79
C HIS A 91 -3.01 2.88 2.22
N LEU A 92 -2.94 1.93 1.29
CA LEU A 92 -2.65 0.52 1.61
C LEU A 92 -1.25 0.35 2.22
N GLY A 93 -0.25 1.08 1.71
CA GLY A 93 1.10 1.08 2.26
C GLY A 93 1.10 1.44 3.75
N LEU A 94 0.41 2.53 4.11
CA LEU A 94 0.24 2.95 5.50
C LEU A 94 -0.55 1.93 6.34
N MET A 95 -1.60 1.31 5.77
CA MET A 95 -2.37 0.28 6.46
C MET A 95 -1.52 -0.96 6.78
N TYR A 96 -0.64 -1.40 5.86
CA TYR A 96 0.30 -2.50 6.10
C TYR A 96 1.39 -2.14 7.11
N GLU A 97 1.81 -0.88 7.18
CA GLU A 97 2.81 -0.43 8.16
C GLU A 97 2.27 -0.50 9.60
N VAL A 98 1.05 -0.02 9.80
CA VAL A 98 0.41 0.00 11.14
C VAL A 98 -0.21 -1.36 11.47
N GLY A 99 -0.64 -2.12 10.46
CA GLY A 99 -1.43 -3.35 10.63
C GLY A 99 -2.91 -3.06 10.88
N SER A 100 -3.47 -2.07 10.18
CA SER A 100 -4.87 -1.65 10.36
C SER A 100 -5.75 -2.27 9.26
N GLY A 101 -6.70 -3.13 9.64
CA GLY A 101 -7.52 -3.91 8.70
C GLY A 101 -6.79 -5.05 7.99
N VAL A 102 -5.45 -5.06 8.02
CA VAL A 102 -4.58 -6.12 7.51
C VAL A 102 -3.50 -6.47 8.53
N PRO A 103 -2.97 -7.70 8.50
CA PRO A 103 -1.77 -8.03 9.26
C PRO A 103 -0.62 -7.08 8.89
N LYS A 104 0.07 -6.59 9.91
CA LYS A 104 1.26 -5.74 9.74
C LYS A 104 2.31 -6.44 8.87
N ASP A 105 2.72 -5.79 7.79
CA ASP A 105 3.73 -6.28 6.86
C ASP A 105 4.55 -5.10 6.32
N MET A 106 5.68 -4.85 6.97
CA MET A 106 6.58 -3.74 6.60
C MET A 106 7.15 -3.89 5.19
N GLN A 107 7.33 -5.12 4.70
CA GLN A 107 7.87 -5.34 3.36
C GLN A 107 6.83 -5.00 2.29
N LYS A 108 5.56 -5.36 2.51
CA LYS A 108 4.46 -4.90 1.65
C LYS A 108 4.28 -3.39 1.73
N ALA A 109 4.36 -2.81 2.93
CA ALA A 109 4.24 -1.37 3.12
C ALA A 109 5.26 -0.60 2.27
N VAL A 110 6.56 -0.93 2.37
CA VAL A 110 7.62 -0.30 1.57
C VAL A 110 7.36 -0.47 0.07
N ARG A 111 6.99 -1.66 -0.39
CA ARG A 111 6.71 -1.90 -1.82
C ARG A 111 5.57 -1.03 -2.34
N MET A 112 4.47 -0.94 -1.61
CA MET A 112 3.30 -0.16 -2.02
C MET A 112 3.60 1.35 -2.02
N LEU A 113 4.31 1.84 -0.98
CA LEU A 113 4.72 3.24 -0.88
C LEU A 113 5.74 3.62 -1.96
N ALA A 114 6.74 2.77 -2.21
CA ALA A 114 7.72 2.99 -3.28
C ALA A 114 7.03 3.05 -4.65
N TYR A 115 6.06 2.18 -4.90
CA TYR A 115 5.32 2.19 -6.16
C TYR A 115 4.42 3.43 -6.31
N ALA A 116 3.79 3.89 -5.22
CA ALA A 116 3.09 5.17 -5.21
C ALA A 116 4.03 6.36 -5.47
N ALA A 117 5.26 6.32 -4.95
CA ALA A 117 6.29 7.33 -5.18
C ALA A 117 6.76 7.35 -6.64
N GLU A 118 6.97 6.19 -7.26
CA GLU A 118 7.28 6.06 -8.69
C GLU A 118 6.20 6.67 -9.59
N MET A 119 4.94 6.61 -9.15
CA MET A 119 3.80 7.24 -9.83
C MET A 119 3.63 8.73 -9.49
N GLY A 120 4.54 9.31 -8.71
CA GLY A 120 4.54 10.73 -8.35
C GLY A 120 3.53 11.10 -7.25
N PHE A 121 3.11 10.15 -6.41
CA PHE A 121 2.28 10.50 -5.24
C PHE A 121 3.09 11.34 -4.25
N PRO A 122 2.61 12.55 -3.88
CA PRO A 122 3.37 13.43 -2.99
C PRO A 122 3.62 12.80 -1.61
N GLY A 123 4.87 12.81 -1.16
CA GLY A 123 5.26 12.32 0.17
C GLY A 123 5.37 10.80 0.30
N ALA A 124 5.01 10.04 -0.74
CA ALA A 124 5.16 8.58 -0.72
C ALA A 124 6.63 8.14 -0.70
N ASP A 125 7.52 8.93 -1.30
CA ASP A 125 8.98 8.74 -1.29
C ASP A 125 9.53 8.82 0.14
N ALA A 126 9.21 9.90 0.86
CA ALA A 126 9.65 10.09 2.24
C ALA A 126 9.09 9.00 3.18
N ASP A 127 7.83 8.62 2.99
CA ASP A 127 7.23 7.52 3.76
C ASP A 127 7.85 6.16 3.41
N ALA A 128 8.13 5.88 2.13
CA ALA A 128 8.80 4.65 1.72
C ALA A 128 10.18 4.52 2.35
N GLU A 129 10.99 5.59 2.30
CA GLU A 129 12.32 5.64 2.92
C GLU A 129 12.25 5.44 4.43
N ARG A 130 11.30 6.10 5.10
CA ARG A 130 11.08 5.97 6.54
C ARG A 130 10.76 4.53 6.93
N VAL A 131 9.83 3.89 6.22
CA VAL A 131 9.42 2.51 6.52
C VAL A 131 10.57 1.53 6.21
N ASP A 132 11.33 1.75 5.13
CA ASP A 132 12.49 0.92 4.77
C ASP A 132 13.62 1.01 5.81
N ALA A 133 13.87 2.20 6.35
CA ALA A 133 14.82 2.40 7.45
C ALA A 133 14.42 1.59 8.70
N ILE A 134 13.13 1.62 9.08
CA ILE A 134 12.61 0.83 10.21
C ILE A 134 12.77 -0.67 9.94
N LEU A 135 12.44 -1.13 8.73
CA LEU A 135 12.59 -2.54 8.34
C LEU A 135 14.06 -3.00 8.41
N THR A 136 14.99 -2.17 7.94
CA THR A 136 16.42 -2.43 7.99
C THR A 136 16.92 -2.52 9.43
N GLU A 137 16.46 -1.63 10.32
CA GLU A 137 16.80 -1.68 11.75
C GLU A 137 16.28 -2.98 12.41
N GLN A 138 15.04 -3.37 12.11
CA GLN A 138 14.47 -4.63 12.60
C GLN A 138 15.26 -5.84 12.12
N ARG A 139 15.66 -5.87 10.85
CA ARG A 139 16.50 -6.93 10.29
C ARG A 139 17.85 -7.01 11.01
N ASN A 140 18.49 -5.88 11.26
CA ASN A 140 19.77 -5.80 11.96
C ASN A 140 19.67 -6.24 13.43
N LYS A 141 18.58 -5.87 14.13
CA LYS A 141 18.31 -6.37 15.50
C LYS A 141 18.12 -7.89 15.50
N ASN A 142 17.37 -8.43 14.55
CA ASN A 142 17.15 -9.87 14.44
C ASN A 142 18.45 -10.64 14.11
N LEU A 143 19.34 -10.07 13.28
CA LEU A 143 20.67 -10.61 13.02
C LEU A 143 21.54 -10.66 14.28
N ARG A 144 21.51 -9.62 15.11
CA ARG A 144 22.24 -9.56 16.39
C ARG A 144 21.66 -10.48 17.46
N ALA A 145 20.35 -10.73 17.44
CA ALA A 145 19.65 -11.60 18.38
C ALA A 145 19.75 -13.09 18.05
N ARG A 146 20.26 -13.45 16.86
CA ARG A 146 20.56 -14.85 16.54
C ARG A 146 21.64 -15.35 17.50
N PRO A 147 21.43 -16.48 18.21
CA PRO A 147 22.51 -17.09 18.95
C PRO A 147 23.64 -17.34 17.95
N LEU A 148 24.86 -16.95 18.30
CA LEU A 148 26.07 -17.36 17.61
C LEU A 148 26.12 -18.90 17.74
N LEU A 149 25.41 -19.62 16.86
CA LEU A 149 25.86 -20.93 16.41
C LEU A 149 27.31 -20.66 16.06
N LYS A 150 28.23 -21.20 16.87
CA LYS A 150 29.66 -21.16 16.60
C LYS A 150 29.77 -21.53 15.12
N LEU A 151 29.99 -20.54 14.25
CA LEU A 151 30.47 -20.81 12.93
C LEU A 151 31.83 -21.41 13.22
N GLN A 152 31.87 -22.73 13.32
CA GLN A 152 33.11 -23.45 13.23
C GLN A 152 33.64 -23.03 11.87
N ILE A 153 34.79 -22.37 11.88
CA ILE A 153 35.51 -21.89 10.70
C ILE A 153 35.84 -23.06 9.74
N SER A 154 35.47 -24.31 10.08
CA SER A 154 35.58 -25.50 9.24
C SER A 154 34.64 -25.54 8.04
N ASP A 155 33.54 -24.79 8.02
CA ASP A 155 32.53 -24.88 6.95
C ASP A 155 32.52 -23.66 6.01
N VAL A 156 33.48 -22.75 6.18
CA VAL A 156 33.78 -21.77 5.13
C VAL A 156 34.66 -22.48 4.12
N ASP A 157 34.07 -22.94 3.02
CA ASP A 157 34.81 -23.19 1.79
C ASP A 157 35.47 -21.87 1.38
N VAL A 158 36.68 -21.62 1.88
CA VAL A 158 37.60 -20.60 1.40
C VAL A 158 38.17 -21.05 0.05
N GLU A 159 37.30 -21.43 -0.88
CA GLU A 159 37.61 -21.57 -2.31
C GLU A 159 37.21 -20.29 -3.08
N ALA A 160 37.21 -19.14 -2.41
CA ALA A 160 37.38 -17.87 -3.10
C ALA A 160 38.89 -17.61 -3.25
N ALA A 161 39.44 -18.00 -4.39
CA ALA A 161 40.82 -17.79 -4.84
C ALA A 161 41.31 -16.31 -4.82
N CYS A 162 40.52 -15.37 -4.30
CA CYS A 162 40.82 -13.95 -4.27
C CYS A 162 41.36 -13.45 -2.90
N CYS A 163 41.19 -14.19 -1.79
CA CYS A 163 41.53 -13.67 -0.45
C CYS A 163 42.77 -14.29 0.21
N LYS A 164 43.34 -15.37 -0.34
CA LYS A 164 44.54 -16.01 0.23
C LYS A 164 45.78 -15.10 0.30
N PRO A 165 46.15 -14.33 -0.74
CA PRO A 165 47.33 -13.48 -0.66
C PRO A 165 47.18 -12.31 0.34
N MET A 166 45.94 -11.89 0.63
CA MET A 166 45.69 -10.81 1.59
C MET A 166 45.84 -11.30 3.04
N LEU A 167 45.54 -12.58 3.30
CA LEU A 167 45.72 -13.21 4.61
C LEU A 167 47.20 -13.50 4.90
N ASP A 168 47.93 -14.00 3.90
CA ASP A 168 49.37 -14.28 4.03
C ASP A 168 50.19 -12.99 4.27
N ALA A 169 49.78 -11.86 3.67
CA ALA A 169 50.41 -10.56 3.90
C ALA A 169 50.18 -9.98 5.30
N LEU A 170 49.05 -10.31 5.93
CA LEU A 170 48.75 -9.89 7.30
C LEU A 170 49.51 -10.72 8.35
N LEU A 171 49.73 -12.01 8.08
CA LEU A 171 50.40 -12.94 8.99
C LEU A 171 51.94 -12.88 8.91
N ALA A 172 52.50 -12.19 7.92
CA ALA A 172 53.94 -11.98 7.77
C ALA A 172 54.47 -10.73 8.52
N GLN A 173 53.61 -10.03 9.27
CA GLN A 173 53.99 -8.94 10.17
C GLN A 173 54.04 -9.44 11.61
N ASP A 174 54.98 -10.33 11.90
CA ASP A 174 55.56 -10.58 13.24
C ASP A 174 56.95 -11.22 13.07
#